data_AF-A0A7S2VUC2-F1
#
_entry.id   AF-A0A7S2VUC2-F1
#
_cell.length_a   1.000
_cell.length_b   1.000
_cell.length_c   1.000
_cell.angle_alpha   90.00
_cell.angle_beta   90.00
_cell.angle_gamma   90.00
#
_symmetry.space_group_name_H-M   'P 1'
#
loop_
_entity.id
_entity.type
_entity.pdbx_description
1 polymer ?
#
loop_
_entity_poly.entity_id
_entity_poly.type
_entity_poly.pdbx_seq_one_letter_code
_entity_poly.pdbx_strand_id
1 'polypeptide(L)'
;IRQRTRSAVVPFYLYDLPELDVFRSCNATPHKNHRGEFYFFKQLENHPWRVEESSQAVVVVVPIPVSSYIRGGCPHELTANVFENAVNAIRNSETFQRHNGWDHVLVGSDWRIHHRMPTSLKEIAGNFTVGHTGYFGNSPWRCTISVAYTSGAERSILPHEVDYELWAKRKYGLFFHGQTEKNSGYHIRRVAMDNLPGFRTNITGYDSNNVLMTSSVRSKLPPCGDGLVEGCKEKSSTDVFHQRLRQSKFQLFLRGDDYSSARMYDGLLEMTPNIVFSDEIWTNGLPARCQTPWEVMTFRGSEARFVVDPVGELNRLFRDINEDTVKIRLDAMRKHRDNVLWESAHSRAASMVLTNTARRCLPDSIVAGRLGKRATSCDFIDVTKVF
;
A
#
# COMPACT_ATOMS: atom_id res chain seq x y z
N ILE A 1 16.04 -19.33 4.94
CA ILE A 1 14.64 -19.44 4.46
C ILE A 1 14.58 -19.55 2.93
N ARG A 2 14.44 -20.77 2.37
CA ARG A 2 14.22 -20.97 0.92
C ARG A 2 12.71 -21.13 0.66
N GLN A 3 11.97 -20.03 0.59
CA GLN A 3 10.67 -20.05 -0.07
C GLN A 3 10.89 -20.12 -1.59
N ARG A 4 10.66 -21.30 -2.17
CA ARG A 4 10.49 -21.49 -3.62
C ARG A 4 9.00 -21.45 -3.98
N THR A 5 8.27 -20.43 -3.53
CA THR A 5 7.00 -20.12 -4.18
C THR A 5 7.34 -19.33 -5.43
N ARG A 6 7.62 -20.02 -6.53
CA ARG A 6 7.52 -19.37 -7.85
C ARG A 6 6.12 -18.79 -7.88
N SER A 7 6.00 -17.45 -7.97
CA SER A 7 4.70 -16.82 -8.12
C SER A 7 4.01 -17.46 -9.31
N ALA A 8 2.78 -17.93 -9.11
CA ALA A 8 2.00 -18.52 -10.19
C ALA A 8 1.90 -17.48 -11.30
N VAL A 9 2.23 -17.89 -12.52
CA VAL A 9 1.98 -17.07 -13.72
C VAL A 9 0.47 -16.94 -13.84
N VAL A 10 -0.05 -15.71 -13.87
CA VAL A 10 -1.48 -15.44 -14.09
C VAL A 10 -1.63 -14.80 -15.46
N PRO A 11 -1.97 -15.58 -16.51
CA PRO A 11 -2.25 -15.01 -17.83
C PRO A 11 -3.36 -13.98 -17.71
N PHE A 12 -3.14 -12.78 -18.25
CA PHE A 12 -4.12 -11.72 -18.20
C PHE A 12 -4.28 -11.03 -19.55
N TYR A 13 -5.48 -10.54 -19.81
CA TYR A 13 -5.79 -9.71 -20.97
C TYR A 13 -5.99 -8.28 -20.49
N LEU A 14 -5.26 -7.34 -21.06
CA LEU A 14 -5.48 -5.91 -20.85
C LEU A 14 -6.40 -5.44 -21.97
N TYR A 15 -7.58 -4.92 -21.62
CA TYR A 15 -8.49 -4.36 -22.63
C TYR A 15 -7.76 -3.39 -23.56
N ASP A 16 -7.92 -3.61 -24.85
CA ASP A 16 -7.36 -2.77 -25.91
C ASP A 16 -8.50 -2.16 -26.75
N LEU A 17 -9.38 -1.41 -26.07
CA LEU A 17 -10.47 -0.68 -26.73
C LEU A 17 -10.06 0.80 -26.85
N PRO A 18 -10.27 1.45 -28.00
CA PRO A 18 -9.98 2.88 -28.15
C PRO A 18 -10.66 3.75 -27.08
N GLU A 19 -11.88 3.39 -26.67
CA GLU A 19 -12.66 4.07 -25.62
C GLU A 19 -12.02 3.97 -24.23
N LEU A 20 -11.11 3.02 -24.04
CA LEU A 20 -10.40 2.76 -22.80
C LEU A 20 -8.97 3.33 -22.79
N ASP A 21 -8.53 3.97 -23.88
CA ASP A 21 -7.23 4.66 -23.94
C ASP A 21 -7.21 6.00 -23.16
N VAL A 22 -8.20 6.18 -22.30
CA VAL A 22 -8.32 7.27 -21.33
C VAL A 22 -7.09 7.32 -20.42
N PHE A 23 -6.52 6.16 -20.11
CA PHE A 23 -5.31 6.07 -19.31
C PHE A 23 -4.14 6.88 -19.90
N ARG A 24 -3.90 6.76 -21.21
CA ARG A 24 -2.84 7.52 -21.90
C ARG A 24 -3.19 8.99 -22.07
N SER A 25 -4.48 9.31 -22.05
CA SER A 25 -5.02 10.66 -22.20
C SER A 25 -5.11 11.44 -20.88
N CYS A 26 -5.15 10.76 -19.73
CA CYS A 26 -5.16 11.42 -18.42
C CYS A 26 -3.75 11.83 -18.01
N ASN A 27 -3.55 13.12 -17.71
CA ASN A 27 -2.32 13.58 -17.08
C ASN A 27 -2.25 13.10 -15.63
N ALA A 28 -1.17 12.43 -15.25
CA ALA A 28 -1.02 11.78 -13.95
C ALA A 28 -0.89 12.73 -12.73
N THR A 29 -1.31 13.99 -12.77
CA THR A 29 -1.20 14.95 -11.66
C THR A 29 -2.59 15.49 -11.29
N PRO A 30 -3.06 15.38 -10.01
CA PRO A 30 -2.31 15.67 -8.77
C PRO A 30 -2.58 14.70 -7.60
N HIS A 31 -1.70 14.70 -6.59
CA HIS A 31 -1.59 13.78 -5.43
C HIS A 31 -0.81 12.48 -5.68
N LYS A 32 0.48 12.54 -5.30
CA LYS A 32 1.46 11.45 -5.41
C LYS A 32 0.98 10.12 -4.84
N ASN A 33 0.23 10.14 -3.73
CA ASN A 33 -0.07 8.94 -2.93
C ASN A 33 -1.21 8.04 -3.48
N HIS A 34 -1.93 8.47 -4.51
CA HIS A 34 -3.09 7.76 -5.07
C HIS A 34 -2.90 7.43 -6.57
N ARG A 35 -1.67 7.13 -6.98
CA ARG A 35 -1.30 6.85 -8.37
C ARG A 35 -1.08 5.37 -8.66
N GLY A 36 -1.45 4.49 -7.72
CA GLY A 36 -1.19 3.04 -7.84
C GLY A 36 -1.73 2.45 -9.15
N GLU A 37 -2.88 2.96 -9.63
CA GLU A 37 -3.48 2.56 -10.91
C GLU A 37 -2.58 2.87 -12.12
N PHE A 38 -1.86 4.00 -12.14
CA PHE A 38 -0.94 4.29 -13.25
C PHE A 38 0.25 3.36 -13.29
N TYR A 39 0.85 3.10 -12.12
CA TYR A 39 1.93 2.12 -12.02
C TYR A 39 1.44 0.72 -12.38
N PHE A 40 0.22 0.36 -11.96
CA PHE A 40 -0.40 -0.90 -12.31
C PHE A 40 -0.50 -1.07 -13.82
N PHE A 41 -1.12 -0.12 -14.54
CA PHE A 41 -1.28 -0.25 -16.00
C PHE A 41 0.06 -0.23 -16.72
N LYS A 42 0.98 0.69 -16.37
CA LYS A 42 2.32 0.77 -16.96
C LYS A 42 3.14 -0.50 -16.78
N GLN A 43 3.04 -1.15 -15.62
CA GLN A 43 3.72 -2.44 -15.36
C GLN A 43 3.11 -3.59 -16.18
N LEU A 44 1.86 -3.46 -16.62
CA LEU A 44 1.14 -4.49 -17.36
C LEU A 44 1.27 -4.39 -18.89
N GLU A 45 1.54 -3.20 -19.44
CA GLU A 45 1.59 -2.98 -20.90
C GLU A 45 2.47 -4.00 -21.65
N ASN A 46 3.67 -4.25 -21.12
CA ASN A 46 4.65 -5.17 -21.70
C ASN A 46 4.95 -6.38 -20.79
N HIS A 47 4.02 -6.73 -19.89
CA HIS A 47 4.26 -7.79 -18.92
C HIS A 47 4.30 -9.16 -19.60
N PRO A 48 5.23 -10.07 -19.24
CA PRO A 48 5.35 -11.40 -19.87
C PRO A 48 4.17 -12.35 -19.59
N TRP A 49 3.14 -11.90 -18.85
CA TRP A 49 1.93 -12.68 -18.59
C TRP A 49 0.73 -12.15 -19.38
N ARG A 50 0.92 -11.06 -20.14
CA ARG A 50 -0.11 -10.52 -21.00
C ARG A 50 -0.34 -11.49 -22.16
N VAL A 51 -1.61 -11.78 -22.42
CA VAL A 51 -2.04 -12.50 -23.62
C VAL A 51 -2.72 -11.53 -24.58
N GLU A 52 -2.66 -11.83 -25.86
CA GLU A 52 -3.31 -11.04 -26.93
C GLU A 52 -4.81 -11.35 -26.99
N GLU A 53 -5.17 -12.62 -26.81
CA GLU A 53 -6.55 -13.07 -26.88
C GLU A 53 -7.19 -13.15 -25.50
N SER A 54 -8.34 -12.48 -25.33
CA SER A 54 -9.03 -12.49 -24.04
C SER A 54 -9.39 -13.90 -23.61
N SER A 55 -9.78 -14.77 -24.55
CA SER A 55 -10.09 -16.19 -24.35
C SER A 55 -8.98 -16.96 -23.64
N GLN A 56 -7.72 -16.53 -23.69
CA GLN A 56 -6.57 -17.17 -23.03
C GLN A 56 -6.30 -16.62 -21.62
N ALA A 57 -6.90 -15.49 -21.23
CA ALA A 57 -6.69 -14.84 -19.94
C ALA A 57 -7.49 -15.47 -18.80
N VAL A 58 -6.86 -15.57 -17.63
CA VAL A 58 -7.52 -15.86 -16.33
C VAL A 58 -8.10 -14.60 -15.72
N VAL A 59 -7.41 -13.47 -15.87
CA VAL A 59 -7.83 -12.16 -15.37
C VAL A 59 -7.95 -11.19 -16.53
N VAL A 60 -9.03 -10.40 -16.56
CA VAL A 60 -9.20 -9.30 -17.51
C VAL A 60 -8.97 -7.99 -16.78
N VAL A 61 -8.05 -7.16 -17.27
CA VAL A 61 -7.70 -5.88 -16.66
C VAL A 61 -8.45 -4.76 -17.37
N VAL A 62 -9.17 -3.96 -16.59
CA VAL A 62 -9.92 -2.79 -17.04
C VAL A 62 -9.06 -1.53 -16.81
N PRO A 63 -8.48 -0.90 -17.86
CA PRO A 63 -7.51 0.19 -17.74
C PRO A 63 -8.15 1.56 -17.49
N ILE A 64 -9.08 1.63 -16.54
CA ILE A 64 -9.76 2.88 -16.19
C ILE A 64 -9.12 3.47 -14.92
N PRO A 65 -8.47 4.65 -14.99
CA PRO A 65 -7.84 5.31 -13.84
C PRO A 65 -8.89 6.06 -12.99
N VAL A 66 -9.73 5.30 -12.27
CA VAL A 66 -10.88 5.85 -11.54
C VAL A 66 -10.47 6.86 -10.46
N SER A 67 -9.34 6.64 -9.79
CA SER A 67 -8.87 7.58 -8.75
C SER A 67 -8.54 8.94 -9.35
N SER A 68 -7.86 8.92 -10.50
CA SER A 68 -7.43 10.10 -11.24
C SER A 68 -8.62 10.89 -11.73
N TYR A 69 -9.64 10.20 -12.23
CA TYR A 69 -10.90 10.80 -12.58
C TYR A 69 -11.55 11.53 -11.39
N ILE A 70 -11.71 10.84 -10.24
CA ILE A 70 -12.33 11.42 -9.04
C ILE A 70 -11.52 12.61 -8.50
N ARG A 71 -10.21 12.65 -8.74
CA ARG A 71 -9.30 13.76 -8.39
C ARG A 71 -9.32 14.92 -9.40
N GLY A 72 -9.99 14.79 -10.55
CA GLY A 72 -9.92 15.78 -11.63
C GLY A 72 -8.60 15.79 -12.38
N GLY A 73 -7.83 14.69 -12.36
CA GLY A 73 -6.58 14.54 -13.11
C GLY A 73 -6.78 14.25 -14.61
N CYS A 74 -8.01 13.94 -15.02
CA CYS A 74 -8.36 13.74 -16.42
C CYS A 74 -9.07 15.00 -16.96
N PRO A 75 -8.76 15.46 -18.20
CA PRO A 75 -9.44 16.58 -18.84
C PRO A 75 -10.97 16.51 -18.75
N HIS A 76 -11.64 17.63 -18.46
CA HIS A 76 -13.10 17.69 -18.24
C HIS A 76 -13.92 17.17 -19.43
N GLU A 77 -13.43 17.36 -20.65
CA GLU A 77 -14.07 16.86 -21.88
C GLU A 77 -14.09 15.32 -21.97
N LEU A 78 -13.25 14.64 -21.17
CA LEU A 78 -13.18 13.18 -21.11
C LEU A 78 -14.07 12.57 -19.99
N THR A 79 -14.98 13.31 -19.35
CA THR A 79 -15.45 12.88 -18.01
C THR A 79 -16.73 12.04 -17.95
N ALA A 80 -17.85 12.46 -18.54
CA ALA A 80 -19.09 11.66 -18.47
C ALA A 80 -19.21 10.68 -19.64
N ASN A 81 -19.18 11.20 -20.87
CA ASN A 81 -19.41 10.42 -22.09
C ASN A 81 -18.36 9.33 -22.29
N VAL A 82 -17.10 9.57 -21.90
CA VAL A 82 -16.03 8.59 -22.08
C VAL A 82 -16.23 7.38 -21.17
N PHE A 83 -16.65 7.59 -19.91
CA PHE A 83 -16.94 6.47 -19.01
C PHE A 83 -18.15 5.68 -19.47
N GLU A 84 -19.21 6.36 -19.93
CA GLU A 84 -20.38 5.69 -20.49
C GLU A 84 -20.02 4.89 -21.74
N ASN A 85 -19.25 5.46 -22.66
CA ASN A 85 -18.79 4.78 -23.86
C ASN A 85 -17.89 3.58 -23.52
N ALA A 86 -16.92 3.76 -22.62
CA ALA A 86 -16.06 2.71 -22.11
C ALA A 86 -16.85 1.56 -21.45
N VAL A 87 -17.80 1.90 -20.56
CA VAL A 87 -18.66 0.93 -19.89
C VAL A 87 -19.54 0.19 -20.89
N ASN A 88 -20.13 0.89 -21.86
CA ASN A 88 -20.94 0.29 -22.91
C ASN A 88 -20.10 -0.65 -23.80
N ALA A 89 -18.90 -0.24 -24.18
CA ALA A 89 -17.98 -1.06 -24.97
C ALA A 89 -17.56 -2.32 -24.19
N ILE A 90 -17.24 -2.19 -22.89
CA ILE A 90 -16.97 -3.34 -22.02
C ILE A 90 -18.18 -4.26 -21.95
N ARG A 91 -19.36 -3.74 -21.62
CA ARG A 91 -20.61 -4.51 -21.44
C ARG A 91 -20.99 -5.30 -22.70
N ASN A 92 -20.77 -4.71 -23.87
CA ASN A 92 -21.09 -5.31 -25.16
C ASN A 92 -19.98 -6.24 -25.70
N SER A 93 -18.82 -6.29 -25.05
CA SER A 93 -17.72 -7.17 -25.47
C SER A 93 -17.97 -8.63 -25.11
N GLU A 94 -17.59 -9.56 -25.99
CA GLU A 94 -17.58 -11.01 -25.70
C GLU A 94 -16.76 -11.32 -24.45
N THR A 95 -15.65 -10.58 -24.27
CA THR A 95 -14.76 -10.66 -23.10
C THR A 95 -15.51 -10.45 -21.79
N PHE A 96 -16.46 -9.51 -21.72
CA PHE A 96 -17.28 -9.31 -20.51
C PHE A 96 -18.36 -10.37 -20.40
N GLN A 97 -19.05 -10.68 -21.49
CA GLN A 97 -20.20 -11.59 -21.51
C GLN A 97 -19.85 -13.00 -21.06
N ARG A 98 -18.64 -13.51 -21.37
CA ARG A 98 -18.23 -14.88 -21.04
C ARG A 98 -18.36 -15.27 -19.56
N HIS A 99 -18.11 -14.33 -18.65
CA HIS A 99 -18.19 -14.54 -17.20
C HIS A 99 -18.95 -13.40 -16.50
N ASN A 100 -19.71 -12.59 -17.25
CA ASN A 100 -20.43 -11.43 -16.75
C ASN A 100 -19.56 -10.50 -15.86
N GLY A 101 -18.30 -10.28 -16.24
CA GLY A 101 -17.37 -9.43 -15.49
C GLY A 101 -16.68 -10.05 -14.27
N TRP A 102 -16.92 -11.33 -13.95
CA TRP A 102 -16.39 -11.93 -12.72
C TRP A 102 -14.86 -12.03 -12.65
N ASP A 103 -14.22 -12.14 -13.82
CA ASP A 103 -12.79 -12.19 -14.04
C ASP A 103 -12.15 -10.82 -14.27
N HIS A 104 -12.93 -9.74 -14.20
CA HIS A 104 -12.45 -8.39 -14.41
C HIS A 104 -11.85 -7.81 -13.13
N VAL A 105 -10.73 -7.12 -13.29
CA VAL A 105 -10.06 -6.36 -12.23
C VAL A 105 -9.89 -4.90 -12.64
N LEU A 106 -10.21 -4.01 -11.71
CA LEU A 106 -9.85 -2.59 -11.77
C LEU A 106 -9.02 -2.23 -10.53
N VAL A 107 -8.15 -1.24 -10.63
CA VAL A 107 -7.40 -0.71 -9.48
C VAL A 107 -7.80 0.73 -9.27
N GLY A 108 -8.19 1.07 -8.05
CA GLY A 108 -8.46 2.43 -7.61
C GLY A 108 -7.91 2.61 -6.20
N SER A 109 -7.00 3.56 -6.00
CA SER A 109 -6.29 3.74 -4.71
C SER A 109 -6.82 4.89 -3.85
N ASP A 110 -7.83 5.61 -4.35
CA ASP A 110 -8.50 6.70 -3.64
C ASP A 110 -9.72 6.19 -2.88
N TRP A 111 -9.75 6.44 -1.57
CA TRP A 111 -10.88 6.11 -0.69
C TRP A 111 -12.22 6.64 -1.20
N ARG A 112 -12.20 7.72 -2.00
CA ARG A 112 -13.40 8.31 -2.57
C ARG A 112 -14.08 7.46 -3.63
N ILE A 113 -13.42 6.44 -4.17
CA ILE A 113 -14.03 5.53 -5.14
C ILE A 113 -15.30 4.88 -4.60
N HIS A 114 -15.34 4.59 -3.30
CA HIS A 114 -16.51 3.97 -2.67
C HIS A 114 -17.79 4.79 -2.86
N HIS A 115 -17.72 6.11 -2.74
CA HIS A 115 -18.89 6.99 -2.86
C HIS A 115 -18.96 7.74 -4.20
N ARG A 116 -17.83 8.05 -4.83
CA ARG A 116 -17.72 8.88 -6.05
C ARG A 116 -17.46 8.10 -7.34
N MET A 117 -17.45 6.76 -7.31
CA MET A 117 -17.41 6.00 -8.57
C MET A 117 -18.59 6.43 -9.46
N PRO A 118 -18.37 6.70 -10.77
CA PRO A 118 -19.43 7.03 -11.71
C PRO A 118 -20.55 5.99 -11.71
N THR A 119 -21.80 6.42 -11.87
CA THR A 119 -22.97 5.52 -11.86
C THR A 119 -22.86 4.42 -12.92
N SER A 120 -22.48 4.78 -14.15
CA SER A 120 -22.27 3.81 -15.24
C SER A 120 -21.24 2.74 -14.88
N LEU A 121 -20.12 3.13 -14.24
CA LEU A 121 -19.11 2.18 -13.79
C LEU A 121 -19.61 1.32 -12.62
N LYS A 122 -20.37 1.89 -11.67
CA LYS A 122 -20.98 1.14 -10.55
C LYS A 122 -21.88 0.01 -11.05
N GLU A 123 -22.63 0.22 -12.14
CA GLU A 123 -23.52 -0.79 -12.70
C GLU A 123 -22.81 -2.09 -13.11
N ILE A 124 -21.59 -1.98 -13.66
CA ILE A 124 -20.81 -3.15 -14.06
C ILE A 124 -19.82 -3.61 -12.98
N ALA A 125 -19.35 -2.69 -12.13
CA ALA A 125 -18.40 -2.97 -11.06
C ALA A 125 -18.96 -3.95 -10.01
N GLY A 126 -20.29 -4.10 -9.91
CA GLY A 126 -20.96 -5.09 -9.07
C GLY A 126 -20.43 -6.51 -9.23
N ASN A 127 -19.87 -6.86 -10.40
CA ASN A 127 -19.26 -8.18 -10.64
C ASN A 127 -17.72 -8.18 -10.59
N PHE A 128 -17.09 -7.02 -10.51
CA PHE A 128 -15.64 -6.85 -10.63
C PHE A 128 -14.90 -7.15 -9.33
N THR A 129 -13.62 -7.48 -9.47
CA THR A 129 -12.64 -7.32 -8.40
C THR A 129 -12.08 -5.90 -8.43
N VAL A 130 -12.03 -5.23 -7.27
CA VAL A 130 -11.41 -3.92 -7.13
C VAL A 130 -10.18 -4.02 -6.24
N GLY A 131 -9.03 -3.67 -6.81
CA GLY A 131 -7.82 -3.40 -6.05
C GLY A 131 -7.92 -2.04 -5.38
N HIS A 132 -8.03 -2.02 -4.05
CA HIS A 132 -8.22 -0.81 -3.26
C HIS A 132 -7.29 -0.75 -2.05
N THR A 133 -6.94 0.46 -1.60
CA THR A 133 -5.98 0.69 -0.50
C THR A 133 -6.53 0.40 0.89
N GLY A 134 -7.84 0.24 0.99
CA GLY A 134 -8.59 -0.15 2.19
C GLY A 134 -9.70 -1.15 1.86
N TYR A 135 -10.23 -1.79 2.89
CA TYR A 135 -11.36 -2.71 2.78
C TYR A 135 -12.66 -1.99 3.15
N PHE A 136 -13.68 -2.06 2.28
CA PHE A 136 -15.02 -1.58 2.63
C PHE A 136 -16.02 -2.74 2.62
N GLY A 137 -16.64 -3.02 3.76
CA GLY A 137 -17.62 -4.09 3.90
C GLY A 137 -18.85 -3.92 3.02
N ASN A 138 -19.25 -2.68 2.72
CA ASN A 138 -20.42 -2.34 1.89
C ASN A 138 -19.98 -1.74 0.54
N SER A 139 -19.07 -2.41 -0.16
CA SER A 139 -18.58 -1.96 -1.46
C SER A 139 -19.62 -2.17 -2.57
N PRO A 140 -19.71 -1.29 -3.58
CA PRO A 140 -20.56 -1.51 -4.76
C PRO A 140 -19.96 -2.52 -5.75
N TRP A 141 -18.96 -3.30 -5.34
CA TRP A 141 -18.27 -4.28 -6.18
C TRP A 141 -18.15 -5.62 -5.45
N ARG A 142 -17.96 -6.70 -6.23
CA ARG A 142 -18.02 -8.08 -5.73
C ARG A 142 -16.92 -8.42 -4.74
N CYS A 143 -15.68 -8.10 -5.09
CA CYS A 143 -14.51 -8.50 -4.31
C CYS A 143 -13.52 -7.35 -4.18
N THR A 144 -12.93 -7.19 -2.99
CA THR A 144 -11.83 -6.25 -2.75
C THR A 144 -10.53 -7.02 -2.55
N ILE A 145 -9.46 -6.61 -3.22
CA ILE A 145 -8.10 -6.97 -2.83
C ILE A 145 -7.35 -5.74 -2.35
N SER A 146 -6.65 -5.86 -1.24
CA SER A 146 -5.83 -4.77 -0.72
C SER A 146 -4.67 -4.51 -1.67
N VAL A 147 -4.48 -3.25 -2.05
CA VAL A 147 -3.32 -2.79 -2.82
C VAL A 147 -2.54 -1.75 -2.04
N ALA A 148 -1.26 -1.58 -2.36
CA ALA A 148 -0.43 -0.59 -1.69
C ALA A 148 -0.85 0.83 -2.04
N TYR A 149 -0.68 1.77 -1.09
CA TYR A 149 -0.62 3.18 -1.44
C TYR A 149 0.67 3.45 -2.22
N THR A 150 0.64 4.46 -3.07
CA THR A 150 1.87 5.01 -3.66
C THR A 150 2.63 5.76 -2.56
N SER A 151 3.93 5.53 -2.48
CA SER A 151 4.84 6.29 -1.61
C SER A 151 4.90 7.76 -2.04
N GLY A 152 5.32 8.63 -1.11
CA GLY A 152 5.41 10.07 -1.35
C GLY A 152 6.53 10.48 -2.30
N ALA A 153 7.54 9.64 -2.49
CA ALA A 153 8.71 9.91 -3.31
C ALA A 153 8.68 9.14 -4.63
N GLU A 154 9.15 9.78 -5.71
CA GLU A 154 9.15 9.15 -7.04
C GLU A 154 10.24 8.08 -7.18
N ARG A 155 11.31 8.16 -6.39
CA ARG A 155 12.38 7.14 -6.31
C ARG A 155 13.04 7.15 -4.93
N SER A 156 13.41 5.97 -4.42
CA SER A 156 14.38 5.85 -3.34
C SER A 156 15.77 6.21 -3.87
N ILE A 157 16.53 7.00 -3.12
CA ILE A 157 17.93 7.30 -3.45
C ILE A 157 18.86 6.16 -3.00
N LEU A 158 18.41 5.28 -2.08
CA LEU A 158 19.26 4.25 -1.45
C LEU A 158 18.61 2.86 -1.34
N PRO A 159 18.04 2.26 -2.40
CA PRO A 159 17.23 1.07 -2.21
C PRO A 159 18.02 -0.17 -1.76
N HIS A 160 19.24 -0.43 -2.24
CA HIS A 160 19.87 -1.75 -2.05
C HIS A 160 20.99 -1.81 -1.01
N GLU A 161 21.38 -0.67 -0.44
CA GLU A 161 22.64 -0.55 0.32
C GLU A 161 22.46 -0.35 1.83
N VAL A 162 21.23 -0.23 2.33
CA VAL A 162 21.02 -0.09 3.78
C VAL A 162 21.12 -1.47 4.44
N ASP A 163 22.30 -1.76 4.99
CA ASP A 163 22.54 -2.85 5.92
C ASP A 163 22.35 -2.39 7.38
N TYR A 164 22.63 -3.28 8.33
CA TYR A 164 22.53 -2.97 9.76
C TYR A 164 23.48 -1.85 10.18
N GLU A 165 24.71 -1.80 9.66
CA GLU A 165 25.71 -0.81 10.06
C GLU A 165 25.31 0.60 9.66
N LEU A 166 24.80 0.76 8.42
CA LEU A 166 24.23 2.03 7.97
C LEU A 166 22.97 2.40 8.74
N TRP A 167 22.11 1.41 9.04
CA TRP A 167 20.91 1.63 9.83
C TRP A 167 21.21 2.06 11.28
N ALA A 168 22.18 1.42 11.94
CA ALA A 168 22.53 1.67 13.33
C ALA A 168 23.08 3.09 13.55
N LYS A 169 23.74 3.66 12.52
CA LYS A 169 24.29 5.02 12.50
C LYS A 169 23.24 6.12 12.26
N ARG A 170 21.97 5.76 12.04
CA ARG A 170 20.89 6.74 11.82
C ARG A 170 20.70 7.62 13.05
N LYS A 171 20.47 8.90 12.79
CA LYS A 171 20.44 9.98 13.79
C LYS A 171 19.30 9.85 14.80
N TYR A 172 18.12 9.47 14.34
CA TYR A 172 16.90 9.49 15.15
C TYR A 172 16.47 8.08 15.52
N GLY A 173 15.88 7.92 16.71
CA GLY A 173 15.33 6.65 17.18
C GLY A 173 14.01 6.33 16.49
N LEU A 174 13.00 7.17 16.73
CA LEU A 174 11.66 7.04 16.17
C LEU A 174 11.29 8.22 15.29
N PHE A 175 10.51 7.94 14.25
CA PHE A 175 9.92 8.93 13.37
C PHE A 175 8.42 8.73 13.23
N PHE A 176 7.66 9.80 13.48
CA PHE A 176 6.24 9.88 13.20
C PHE A 176 5.92 11.18 12.44
N HIS A 177 5.11 11.06 11.39
CA HIS A 177 4.50 12.21 10.73
C HIS A 177 3.11 11.85 10.17
N GLY A 178 2.08 12.52 10.66
CA GLY A 178 0.71 12.30 10.22
C GLY A 178 -0.28 13.35 10.70
N GLN A 179 -1.52 13.26 10.23
CA GLN A 179 -2.62 14.08 10.71
C GLN A 179 -3.03 13.67 12.14
N THR A 180 -3.40 14.66 12.93
CA THR A 180 -3.93 14.55 14.30
C THR A 180 -5.27 15.27 14.42
N GLU A 181 -6.15 15.10 13.42
CA GLU A 181 -7.47 15.75 13.42
C GLU A 181 -8.34 15.20 14.56
N LYS A 182 -9.48 15.83 14.86
CA LYS A 182 -10.31 15.47 16.03
C LYS A 182 -11.15 14.20 15.86
N ASN A 183 -11.28 13.66 14.65
CA ASN A 183 -12.09 12.46 14.43
C ASN A 183 -11.51 11.22 15.16
N SER A 184 -12.29 10.16 15.27
CA SER A 184 -11.90 8.93 15.98
C SER A 184 -10.72 8.21 15.33
N GLY A 185 -10.62 8.21 14.00
CA GLY A 185 -9.55 7.56 13.25
C GLY A 185 -8.15 8.06 13.61
N TYR A 186 -8.01 9.33 14.02
CA TYR A 186 -6.72 9.90 14.43
C TYR A 186 -6.47 9.87 15.95
N HIS A 187 -7.28 9.16 16.75
CA HIS A 187 -7.14 9.16 18.21
C HIS A 187 -5.76 8.69 18.69
N ILE A 188 -5.30 7.55 18.18
CA ILE A 188 -3.99 6.98 18.54
C ILE A 188 -2.82 7.92 18.20
N ARG A 189 -2.95 8.70 17.12
CA ARG A 189 -1.95 9.71 16.73
C ARG A 189 -1.89 10.88 17.70
N ARG A 190 -3.05 11.34 18.20
CA ARG A 190 -3.10 12.37 19.24
C ARG A 190 -2.43 11.86 20.52
N VAL A 191 -2.79 10.65 20.94
CA VAL A 191 -2.17 9.99 22.11
C VAL A 191 -0.65 9.95 21.98
N ALA A 192 -0.12 9.55 20.81
CA ALA A 192 1.32 9.55 20.57
C ALA A 192 1.94 10.95 20.69
N MET A 193 1.32 11.97 20.10
CA MET A 193 1.82 13.35 20.17
C MET A 193 1.79 13.94 21.58
N ASP A 194 0.85 13.52 22.42
CA ASP A 194 0.71 14.01 23.79
C ASP A 194 1.68 13.32 24.77
N ASN A 195 2.10 12.08 24.49
CA ASN A 195 2.82 11.24 25.46
C ASN A 195 4.25 10.84 25.06
N LEU A 196 4.60 10.91 23.77
CA LEU A 196 5.93 10.52 23.29
C LEU A 196 6.99 11.64 23.18
N PRO A 197 6.68 12.96 23.25
CA PRO A 197 7.75 13.97 23.37
C PRO A 197 8.65 13.66 24.56
N GLY A 198 9.96 13.68 24.37
CA GLY A 198 10.95 13.32 25.39
C GLY A 198 11.20 11.82 25.55
N PHE A 199 10.42 10.94 24.90
CA PHE A 199 10.73 9.51 24.86
C PHE A 199 12.11 9.29 24.23
N ARG A 200 12.89 8.33 24.72
CA ARG A 200 14.23 8.02 24.19
C ARG A 200 14.37 6.52 23.96
N THR A 201 15.08 6.16 22.91
CA THR A 201 15.40 4.76 22.59
C THR A 201 16.90 4.54 22.69
N ASN A 202 17.30 3.43 23.31
CA ASN A 202 18.70 3.03 23.45
C ASN A 202 18.90 1.60 22.91
N ILE A 203 18.70 1.43 21.60
CA ILE A 203 18.75 0.12 20.93
C ILE A 203 20.17 -0.20 20.43
N THR A 204 20.97 0.84 20.19
CA THR A 204 22.33 0.71 19.63
C THR A 204 23.39 1.18 20.63
N GLY A 205 23.07 1.25 21.93
CA GLY A 205 23.96 1.84 22.94
C GLY A 205 24.05 3.37 22.91
N TYR A 206 23.27 4.05 22.05
CA TYR A 206 23.23 5.50 21.92
C TYR A 206 21.81 6.02 22.12
N ASP A 207 21.65 6.98 23.03
CA ASP A 207 20.40 7.73 23.19
C ASP A 207 20.15 8.53 21.92
N SER A 208 19.09 8.14 21.21
CA SER A 208 18.67 8.80 19.98
C SER A 208 17.43 9.64 20.23
N ASN A 209 17.46 10.91 19.82
CA ASN A 209 16.27 11.76 19.81
C ASN A 209 15.22 11.20 18.83
N ASN A 210 13.96 11.55 19.04
CA ASN A 210 12.87 11.19 18.14
C ASN A 210 12.50 12.37 17.25
N VAL A 211 11.68 12.08 16.24
CA VAL A 211 11.03 13.07 15.40
C VAL A 211 9.54 12.77 15.43
N LEU A 212 8.75 13.66 16.03
CA LEU A 212 7.31 13.51 16.20
C LEU A 212 6.62 14.76 15.68
N MET A 213 6.00 14.63 14.53
CA MET A 213 5.44 15.76 13.78
C MET A 213 3.99 15.53 13.42
N THR A 214 3.19 16.60 13.45
CA THR A 214 1.86 16.61 12.84
C THR A 214 1.79 17.48 11.60
N SER A 215 1.07 17.01 10.59
CA SER A 215 0.72 17.78 9.40
C SER A 215 -0.62 18.52 9.55
N SER A 216 -1.29 18.40 10.70
CA SER A 216 -2.59 19.05 10.94
C SER A 216 -2.43 20.55 11.14
N VAL A 217 -2.90 21.34 10.17
CA VAL A 217 -2.86 22.81 10.19
C VAL A 217 -3.56 23.40 11.42
N ARG A 218 -4.59 22.72 11.93
CA ARG A 218 -5.37 23.12 13.12
C ARG A 218 -4.76 22.68 14.45
N SER A 219 -3.58 22.06 14.44
CA SER A 219 -2.90 21.67 15.68
C SER A 219 -2.44 22.89 16.48
N LYS A 220 -2.60 22.81 17.81
CA LYS A 220 -2.09 23.81 18.76
C LYS A 220 -0.60 23.67 19.03
N LEU A 221 0.04 22.61 18.51
CA LEU A 221 1.47 22.39 18.67
C LEU A 221 2.31 23.53 18.03
N PRO A 222 3.49 23.85 18.59
CA PRO A 222 4.40 24.83 18.01
C PRO A 222 4.93 24.37 16.64
N PRO A 223 5.31 25.28 15.75
CA PRO A 223 5.99 24.91 14.50
C PRO A 223 7.30 24.17 14.80
N CYS A 224 7.65 23.19 13.96
CA CYS A 224 8.97 22.57 14.05
C CYS A 224 10.06 23.60 13.69
N GLY A 225 11.15 23.60 14.45
CA GLY A 225 12.30 24.49 14.26
C GLY A 225 13.61 23.73 14.38
N ASP A 226 14.74 24.41 14.19
CA ASP A 226 16.08 23.79 14.05
C ASP A 226 16.49 22.90 15.25
N GLY A 227 15.89 23.11 16.43
CA GLY A 227 16.07 22.26 17.61
C GLY A 227 14.81 21.52 18.10
N LEU A 228 13.62 21.86 17.58
CA LEU A 228 12.35 21.28 18.03
C LEU A 228 11.76 20.41 16.93
N VAL A 229 12.02 19.11 17.04
CA VAL A 229 11.53 18.08 16.10
C VAL A 229 10.57 17.08 16.75
N GLU A 230 10.28 17.24 18.04
CA GLU A 230 9.33 16.43 18.81
C GLU A 230 8.15 17.31 19.23
N GLY A 231 6.93 16.75 19.19
CA GLY A 231 5.74 17.47 19.64
C GLY A 231 5.45 18.75 18.84
N CYS A 232 5.81 18.79 17.57
CA CYS A 232 5.71 19.99 16.74
C CYS A 232 4.83 19.79 15.50
N LYS A 233 4.42 20.88 14.86
CA LYS A 233 3.68 20.86 13.59
C LYS A 233 4.57 21.33 12.44
N GLU A 234 4.53 20.60 11.33
CA GLU A 234 5.25 20.98 10.13
C GLU A 234 4.40 20.66 8.91
N LYS A 235 4.19 21.66 8.06
CA LYS A 235 3.75 21.41 6.69
C LYS A 235 5.00 21.04 5.87
N SER A 236 5.54 19.86 6.16
CA SER A 236 6.81 19.42 5.58
C SER A 236 6.67 19.20 4.07
N SER A 237 7.71 19.58 3.31
CA SER A 237 7.83 19.13 1.93
C SER A 237 8.04 17.61 1.91
N THR A 238 7.71 16.96 0.79
CA THR A 238 8.02 15.54 0.57
C THR A 238 9.48 15.25 0.89
N ASP A 239 10.40 16.10 0.45
CA ASP A 239 11.83 15.88 0.59
C ASP A 239 12.28 15.92 2.06
N VAL A 240 11.80 16.89 2.85
CA VAL A 240 12.11 16.97 4.28
C VAL A 240 11.55 15.76 5.03
N PHE A 241 10.33 15.31 4.68
CA PHE A 241 9.76 14.09 5.25
C PHE A 241 10.65 12.87 4.98
N HIS A 242 11.04 12.64 3.71
CA HIS A 242 11.88 11.49 3.35
C HIS A 242 13.28 11.61 3.94
N GLN A 243 13.86 12.81 4.02
CA GLN A 243 15.14 13.08 4.66
C GLN A 243 15.13 12.71 6.15
N ARG A 244 14.08 13.07 6.89
CA ARG A 244 13.97 12.71 8.31
C ARG A 244 13.70 11.21 8.48
N LEU A 245 12.85 10.64 7.63
CA LEU A 245 12.54 9.21 7.66
C LEU A 245 13.79 8.34 7.42
N ARG A 246 14.62 8.66 6.42
CA ARG A 246 15.89 7.93 6.16
C ARG A 246 16.93 8.10 7.26
N GLN A 247 16.86 9.19 8.01
CA GLN A 247 17.73 9.45 9.17
C GLN A 247 17.21 8.80 10.45
N SER A 248 16.08 8.08 10.40
CA SER A 248 15.45 7.49 11.57
C SER A 248 15.56 5.97 11.56
N LYS A 249 15.85 5.37 12.71
CA LYS A 249 15.97 3.92 12.89
C LYS A 249 14.62 3.23 12.68
N PHE A 250 13.55 3.78 13.26
CA PHE A 250 12.21 3.22 13.16
C PHE A 250 11.21 4.26 12.69
N GLN A 251 10.22 3.79 11.94
CA GLN A 251 9.03 4.55 11.63
C GLN A 251 7.90 4.08 12.52
N LEU A 252 7.28 5.02 13.25
CA LEU A 252 6.05 4.76 13.97
C LEU A 252 4.87 4.91 13.01
N PHE A 253 4.29 3.78 12.61
CA PHE A 253 3.07 3.75 11.80
C PHE A 253 1.86 3.65 12.71
N LEU A 254 1.07 4.72 12.74
CA LEU A 254 -0.15 4.82 13.53
C LEU A 254 -1.35 4.92 12.59
N ARG A 255 -2.37 4.09 12.84
CA ARG A 255 -3.61 4.09 12.05
C ARG A 255 -4.25 5.48 11.96
N GLY A 256 -4.91 5.76 10.84
CA GLY A 256 -5.78 6.92 10.64
C GLY A 256 -7.23 6.48 10.46
N ASP A 257 -7.95 7.12 9.53
CA ASP A 257 -9.28 6.66 9.14
C ASP A 257 -9.23 5.29 8.42
N ASP A 258 -8.15 5.04 7.67
CA ASP A 258 -7.87 3.75 7.03
C ASP A 258 -6.89 2.92 7.87
N TYR A 259 -6.95 1.59 7.72
CA TYR A 259 -6.01 0.65 8.34
C TYR A 259 -4.57 0.81 7.83
N SER A 260 -4.40 1.34 6.63
CA SER A 260 -3.14 1.46 5.92
C SER A 260 -2.92 2.90 5.47
N SER A 261 -1.71 3.28 5.08
CA SER A 261 -1.46 4.57 4.43
C SER A 261 -0.13 4.55 3.67
N ALA A 262 0.07 5.55 2.80
CA ALA A 262 1.33 5.79 2.10
C ALA A 262 2.55 5.77 3.03
N ARG A 263 2.38 6.20 4.29
CA ARG A 263 3.46 6.23 5.29
C ARG A 263 4.08 4.85 5.50
N MET A 264 3.31 3.77 5.50
CA MET A 264 3.86 2.43 5.68
C MET A 264 4.87 2.09 4.57
N TYR A 265 4.52 2.46 3.34
CA TYR A 265 5.29 2.17 2.13
C TYR A 265 6.49 3.13 2.00
N ASP A 266 6.37 4.37 2.48
CA ASP A 266 7.51 5.28 2.62
C ASP A 266 8.64 4.64 3.47
N GLY A 267 8.29 3.95 4.57
CA GLY A 267 9.27 3.24 5.40
C GLY A 267 9.95 2.09 4.66
N LEU A 268 9.20 1.35 3.84
CA LEU A 268 9.78 0.30 2.98
C LEU A 268 10.72 0.89 1.92
N LEU A 269 10.35 2.03 1.34
CA LEU A 269 11.14 2.75 0.33
C LEU A 269 12.47 3.24 0.90
N GLU A 270 12.47 3.76 2.13
CA GLU A 270 13.65 4.30 2.83
C GLU A 270 14.41 3.26 3.66
N MET A 271 14.03 1.97 3.57
CA MET A 271 14.62 0.90 4.40
C MET A 271 14.57 1.23 5.90
N THR A 272 13.48 1.86 6.34
CA THR A 272 13.18 2.17 7.75
C THR A 272 12.13 1.19 8.26
N PRO A 273 12.49 0.21 9.11
CA PRO A 273 11.53 -0.72 9.69
C PRO A 273 10.35 -0.01 10.36
N ASN A 274 9.13 -0.46 10.05
CA ASN A 274 7.91 0.08 10.62
C ASN A 274 7.58 -0.60 11.96
N ILE A 275 7.24 0.19 12.98
CA ILE A 275 6.50 -0.23 14.17
C ILE A 275 5.04 0.14 13.95
N VAL A 276 4.20 -0.89 13.77
CA VAL A 276 2.83 -0.78 13.27
C VAL A 276 1.85 -0.90 14.42
N PHE A 277 1.08 0.17 14.64
CA PHE A 277 -0.08 0.23 15.52
C PHE A 277 -1.35 0.41 14.68
N SER A 278 -1.83 -0.73 14.17
CA SER A 278 -3.07 -0.84 13.41
C SER A 278 -3.51 -2.31 13.43
N ASP A 279 -4.36 -2.69 14.38
CA ASP A 279 -4.67 -4.10 14.64
C ASP A 279 -5.45 -4.74 13.49
N GLU A 280 -6.28 -3.97 12.80
CA GLU A 280 -7.07 -4.46 11.66
C GLU A 280 -6.31 -4.46 10.33
N ILE A 281 -5.10 -3.86 10.26
CA ILE A 281 -4.30 -3.90 9.03
C ILE A 281 -3.94 -5.33 8.64
N TRP A 282 -3.68 -6.18 9.63
CA TRP A 282 -3.18 -7.54 9.44
C TRP A 282 -4.18 -8.43 8.71
N THR A 283 -5.47 -8.16 8.85
CA THR A 283 -6.53 -8.90 8.16
C THR A 283 -6.95 -8.21 6.87
N ASN A 284 -7.08 -6.88 6.90
CA ASN A 284 -7.82 -6.11 5.90
C ASN A 284 -6.99 -5.11 5.08
N GLY A 285 -5.82 -4.70 5.57
CA GLY A 285 -5.07 -3.57 5.02
C GLY A 285 -3.75 -3.90 4.31
N LEU A 286 -3.24 -5.13 4.44
CA LEU A 286 -1.96 -5.51 3.86
C LEU A 286 -2.10 -6.13 2.46
N PRO A 287 -1.42 -5.58 1.42
CA PRO A 287 -1.38 -6.19 0.10
C PRO A 287 -0.44 -7.41 0.07
N ALA A 288 -0.67 -8.33 -0.87
CA ALA A 288 0.25 -9.45 -1.15
C ALA A 288 0.63 -10.32 0.07
N ARG A 289 -0.30 -10.52 1.01
CA ARG A 289 -0.05 -11.23 2.29
C ARG A 289 0.58 -12.62 2.15
N CYS A 290 0.31 -13.33 1.05
CA CYS A 290 0.86 -14.67 0.83
C CYS A 290 2.31 -14.66 0.31
N GLN A 291 2.79 -13.54 -0.23
CA GLN A 291 4.10 -13.41 -0.88
C GLN A 291 5.02 -12.41 -0.17
N THR A 292 4.45 -11.57 0.69
CA THR A 292 5.14 -10.53 1.45
C THR A 292 5.06 -10.90 2.94
N PRO A 293 6.20 -11.25 3.58
CA PRO A 293 6.26 -11.65 4.98
C PRO A 293 6.16 -10.40 5.89
N TRP A 294 4.98 -9.79 5.95
CA TRP A 294 4.78 -8.52 6.67
C TRP A 294 5.19 -8.57 8.14
N GLU A 295 4.90 -9.67 8.84
CA GLU A 295 5.29 -9.87 10.23
C GLU A 295 6.80 -9.99 10.43
N VAL A 296 7.55 -10.39 9.39
CA VAL A 296 9.02 -10.43 9.39
C VAL A 296 9.60 -9.09 8.97
N MET A 297 8.90 -8.29 8.16
CA MET A 297 9.38 -6.98 7.68
C MET A 297 9.11 -5.82 8.66
N THR A 298 8.30 -6.05 9.69
CA THR A 298 7.80 -4.99 10.58
C THR A 298 7.79 -5.44 12.03
N PHE A 299 7.51 -4.50 12.94
CA PHE A 299 7.19 -4.78 14.33
C PHE A 299 5.72 -4.49 14.57
N ARG A 300 5.03 -5.38 15.28
CA ARG A 300 3.59 -5.26 15.56
C ARG A 300 3.36 -4.83 17.00
N GLY A 301 2.77 -3.65 17.18
CA GLY A 301 2.22 -3.20 18.45
C GLY A 301 0.71 -3.41 18.54
N SER A 302 0.14 -3.32 19.74
CA SER A 302 -1.32 -3.33 19.95
C SER A 302 -1.85 -1.90 20.07
N GLU A 303 -2.90 -1.56 19.32
CA GLU A 303 -3.54 -0.24 19.43
C GLU A 303 -4.13 -0.05 20.84
N ALA A 304 -4.81 -1.07 21.37
CA ALA A 304 -5.45 -1.01 22.68
C ALA A 304 -4.43 -0.76 23.81
N ARG A 305 -3.30 -1.47 23.82
CA ARG A 305 -2.25 -1.25 24.82
C ARG A 305 -1.57 0.10 24.65
N PHE A 306 -1.29 0.48 23.40
CA PHE A 306 -0.65 1.76 23.11
C PHE A 306 -1.52 2.95 23.52
N VAL A 307 -2.84 2.90 23.33
CA VAL A 307 -3.74 3.99 23.74
C VAL A 307 -3.73 4.18 25.26
N VAL A 308 -3.59 3.10 26.04
CA VAL A 308 -3.56 3.14 27.50
C VAL A 308 -2.19 3.61 28.02
N ASP A 309 -1.11 3.04 27.48
CA ASP A 309 0.27 3.34 27.90
C ASP A 309 1.22 3.30 26.68
N PRO A 310 1.37 4.43 25.96
CA PRO A 310 2.21 4.51 24.76
C PRO A 310 3.67 4.17 25.04
N VAL A 311 4.19 4.66 26.17
CA VAL A 311 5.59 4.49 26.57
C VAL A 311 5.85 3.05 26.99
N GLY A 312 4.96 2.46 27.80
CA GLY A 312 5.06 1.06 28.22
C GLY A 312 4.98 0.10 27.05
N GLU A 313 4.08 0.31 26.08
CA GLU A 313 3.96 -0.56 24.90
C GLU A 313 5.18 -0.44 23.97
N LEU A 314 5.76 0.75 23.80
CA LEU A 314 7.03 0.91 23.07
C LEU A 314 8.19 0.25 23.80
N ASN A 315 8.32 0.45 25.11
CA ASN A 315 9.35 -0.21 25.92
C ASN A 315 9.22 -1.73 25.84
N ARG A 316 7.99 -2.27 25.89
CA ARG A 316 7.73 -3.69 25.71
C ARG A 316 8.28 -4.20 24.38
N LEU A 317 8.02 -3.49 23.28
CA LEU A 317 8.52 -3.84 21.96
C LEU A 317 10.06 -3.76 21.90
N PHE A 318 10.65 -2.69 22.43
CA PHE A 318 12.10 -2.48 22.36
C PHE A 318 12.92 -3.45 23.20
N ARG A 319 12.35 -4.07 24.25
CA ARG A 319 13.04 -5.13 25.01
C ARG A 319 13.48 -6.30 24.13
N ASP A 320 12.70 -6.61 23.10
CA ASP A 320 12.94 -7.74 22.21
C ASP A 320 13.69 -7.32 20.92
N ILE A 321 13.98 -6.03 20.76
CA ILE A 321 14.67 -5.52 19.57
C ILE A 321 16.17 -5.49 19.83
N ASN A 322 16.88 -6.37 19.15
CA ASN A 322 18.34 -6.45 19.10
C ASN A 322 18.86 -6.42 17.65
N GLU A 323 20.18 -6.45 17.49
CA GLU A 323 20.86 -6.45 16.19
C GLU A 323 20.31 -7.50 15.23
N ASP A 324 20.21 -8.76 15.67
CA ASP A 324 19.75 -9.87 14.83
C ASP A 324 18.31 -9.67 14.36
N THR A 325 17.42 -9.23 15.25
CA THR A 325 16.03 -8.97 14.87
C THR A 325 15.93 -7.91 13.79
N VAL A 326 16.75 -6.85 13.86
CA VAL A 326 16.77 -5.77 12.87
C VAL A 326 17.38 -6.25 11.56
N LYS A 327 18.50 -7.00 11.60
CA LYS A 327 19.11 -7.62 10.42
C LYS A 327 18.10 -8.47 9.65
N ILE A 328 17.37 -9.35 10.34
CA ILE A 328 16.31 -10.18 9.74
C ILE A 328 15.26 -9.33 9.02
N ARG A 329 14.84 -8.21 9.63
CA ARG A 329 13.82 -7.30 9.07
C ARG A 329 14.33 -6.54 7.86
N LEU A 330 15.54 -5.98 7.94
CA LEU A 330 16.18 -5.31 6.81
C LEU A 330 16.37 -6.29 5.63
N ASP A 331 16.79 -7.52 5.90
CA ASP A 331 16.93 -8.58 4.89
C ASP A 331 15.58 -8.91 4.24
N ALA A 332 14.53 -9.08 5.04
CA ALA A 332 13.19 -9.32 4.54
C ALA A 332 12.69 -8.14 3.70
N MET A 333 12.92 -6.90 4.14
CA MET A 333 12.57 -5.70 3.38
C MET A 333 13.30 -5.64 2.03
N ARG A 334 14.63 -5.86 2.01
CA ARG A 334 15.43 -5.89 0.78
C ARG A 334 14.89 -6.90 -0.22
N LYS A 335 14.48 -8.07 0.27
CA LYS A 335 14.01 -9.18 -0.59
C LYS A 335 12.57 -9.04 -1.05
N HIS A 336 11.69 -8.42 -0.25
CA HIS A 336 10.24 -8.50 -0.47
C HIS A 336 9.52 -7.17 -0.67
N ARG A 337 10.14 -6.01 -0.41
CA ARG A 337 9.45 -4.71 -0.58
C ARG A 337 8.96 -4.46 -2.00
N ASP A 338 9.66 -4.97 -3.02
CA ASP A 338 9.29 -4.76 -4.42
C ASP A 338 7.97 -5.47 -4.77
N ASN A 339 7.48 -6.38 -3.92
CA ASN A 339 6.14 -6.94 -4.06
C ASN A 339 5.03 -5.91 -3.91
N VAL A 340 5.30 -4.77 -3.28
CA VAL A 340 4.27 -3.80 -2.86
C VAL A 340 4.63 -2.35 -3.17
N LEU A 341 5.90 -2.04 -3.48
CA LEU A 341 6.32 -0.71 -3.92
C LEU A 341 6.07 -0.52 -5.42
N TRP A 342 5.13 0.34 -5.77
CA TRP A 342 4.75 0.64 -7.14
C TRP A 342 5.87 1.26 -7.98
N GLU A 343 6.69 2.08 -7.32
CA GLU A 343 7.69 2.96 -7.92
C GLU A 343 9.06 2.30 -8.04
N SER A 344 9.21 1.10 -7.50
CA SER A 344 10.44 0.33 -7.62
C SER A 344 10.68 -0.04 -9.08
N ALA A 345 11.94 0.10 -9.54
CA ALA A 345 12.34 -0.34 -10.87
C ALA A 345 12.15 -1.86 -11.08
N HIS A 346 12.14 -2.62 -9.98
CA HIS A 346 11.88 -4.06 -9.95
C HIS A 346 10.51 -4.39 -9.36
N SER A 347 9.58 -3.43 -9.36
CA SER A 347 8.24 -3.60 -8.82
C SER A 347 7.58 -4.86 -9.38
N ARG A 348 7.04 -5.66 -8.47
CA ARG A 348 6.16 -6.79 -8.72
C ARG A 348 4.74 -6.52 -8.26
N ALA A 349 4.43 -5.28 -7.85
CA ALA A 349 3.14 -4.91 -7.27
C ALA A 349 1.97 -5.28 -8.21
N ALA A 350 2.08 -5.01 -9.51
CA ALA A 350 1.05 -5.40 -10.47
C ALA A 350 0.85 -6.91 -10.56
N SER A 351 1.92 -7.69 -10.64
CA SER A 351 1.85 -9.16 -10.63
C SER A 351 1.23 -9.69 -9.34
N MET A 352 1.47 -9.03 -8.19
CA MET A 352 0.86 -9.38 -6.91
C MET A 352 -0.64 -9.08 -6.88
N VAL A 353 -1.09 -7.98 -7.50
CA VAL A 353 -2.52 -7.70 -7.69
C VAL A 353 -3.18 -8.82 -8.49
N LEU A 354 -2.64 -9.17 -9.66
CA LEU A 354 -3.17 -10.25 -10.50
C LEU A 354 -3.23 -11.60 -9.76
N THR A 355 -2.15 -11.96 -9.05
CA THR A 355 -2.09 -13.21 -8.29
C THR A 355 -3.11 -13.24 -7.16
N ASN A 356 -3.30 -12.12 -6.45
CA ASN A 356 -4.29 -12.04 -5.37
C ASN A 356 -5.72 -12.05 -5.91
N THR A 357 -5.99 -11.40 -7.03
CA THR A 357 -7.29 -11.48 -7.73
C THR A 357 -7.61 -12.94 -8.03
N ALA A 358 -6.71 -13.62 -8.74
CA ALA A 358 -6.89 -15.01 -9.13
C ALA A 358 -7.11 -15.92 -7.92
N ARG A 359 -6.34 -15.73 -6.85
CA ARG A 359 -6.42 -16.57 -5.65
C ARG A 359 -7.66 -16.32 -4.80
N ARG A 360 -8.00 -15.05 -4.55
CA ARG A 360 -8.97 -14.67 -3.50
C ARG A 360 -10.36 -14.41 -4.06
N CYS A 361 -10.44 -13.90 -5.28
CA CYS A 361 -11.68 -13.37 -5.83
C CYS A 361 -12.26 -14.23 -6.94
N LEU A 362 -11.46 -14.99 -7.69
CA LEU A 362 -11.99 -15.79 -8.79
C LEU A 362 -12.52 -17.15 -8.28
N PRO A 363 -13.66 -17.63 -8.81
CA PRO A 363 -14.14 -19.00 -8.55
C PRO A 363 -13.14 -20.06 -9.02
N ASP A 364 -13.10 -21.19 -8.32
CA ASP A 364 -12.28 -22.33 -8.71
C ASP A 364 -12.55 -22.82 -10.14
N SER A 365 -13.78 -22.68 -10.65
CA SER A 365 -14.12 -23.02 -12.04
C SER A 365 -13.34 -22.20 -13.07
N ILE A 366 -13.02 -20.93 -12.76
CA ILE A 366 -12.22 -20.06 -13.63
C ILE A 366 -10.73 -20.36 -13.46
N VAL A 367 -10.29 -20.65 -12.23
CA VAL A 367 -8.86 -20.79 -11.90
C VAL A 367 -8.32 -22.19 -12.16
N ALA A 368 -9.03 -23.24 -11.74
CA ALA A 368 -8.55 -24.61 -11.76
C ALA A 368 -8.29 -25.12 -13.17
N GLY A 369 -9.06 -24.65 -14.16
CA GLY A 369 -8.85 -25.00 -15.57
C GLY A 369 -7.56 -24.46 -16.18
N ARG A 370 -6.90 -23.49 -15.53
CA ARG A 370 -5.77 -22.73 -16.14
C ARG A 370 -4.52 -22.63 -15.27
N LEU A 371 -4.64 -22.55 -13.94
CA LEU A 371 -3.50 -22.36 -13.03
C LEU A 371 -3.15 -23.61 -12.19
N GLY A 372 -4.04 -24.61 -12.17
CA GLY A 372 -3.90 -25.81 -11.33
C GLY A 372 -4.11 -25.54 -9.83
N LYS A 373 -4.42 -26.60 -9.06
CA LYS A 373 -4.80 -26.51 -7.63
C LYS A 373 -3.74 -25.89 -6.70
N ARG A 374 -2.46 -25.87 -7.09
CA ARG A 374 -1.37 -25.30 -6.24
C ARG A 374 -1.28 -23.77 -6.32
N ALA A 375 -1.91 -23.13 -7.29
CA ALA A 375 -1.87 -21.67 -7.42
C ALA A 375 -2.79 -20.97 -6.39
N THR A 376 -3.80 -21.67 -5.87
CA THR A 376 -4.85 -21.12 -5.02
C THR A 376 -4.56 -21.21 -3.52
N SER A 377 -3.59 -22.03 -3.06
CA SER A 377 -3.27 -22.07 -1.62
C SER A 377 -2.45 -20.85 -1.19
N CYS A 378 -2.87 -20.24 -0.08
CA CYS A 378 -2.08 -19.27 0.68
C CYS A 378 -1.59 -19.97 1.93
N ASP A 379 -0.51 -20.75 1.81
CA ASP A 379 0.16 -21.22 3.01
C ASP A 379 0.83 -20.00 3.62
N PHE A 380 0.20 -19.46 4.68
CA PHE A 380 0.77 -18.32 5.40
C PHE A 380 2.21 -18.64 5.76
N ILE A 381 3.06 -17.61 5.65
CA ILE A 381 4.46 -17.74 6.04
C ILE A 381 4.46 -18.00 7.54
N ASP A 382 4.74 -19.25 7.91
CA ASP A 382 4.86 -19.64 9.30
C ASP A 382 6.09 -18.95 9.89
N VAL A 383 5.85 -17.83 10.58
CA VAL A 383 6.87 -17.02 11.22
C VAL A 383 7.61 -17.79 12.31
N THR A 384 7.02 -18.85 12.88
CA THR A 384 7.70 -19.69 13.87
C THR A 384 8.79 -20.57 13.26
N LYS A 385 8.85 -20.67 11.93
CA LYS A 385 9.94 -21.34 11.19
C LYS A 385 10.99 -20.37 10.64
N VAL A 386 10.82 -19.08 10.91
CA VAL A 386 11.72 -17.99 10.48
C VAL A 386 12.66 -17.58 11.60
N PHE A 387 12.19 -17.64 12.84
CA PHE A 387 12.95 -17.56 14.08
C PHE A 387 13.25 -18.97 14.59
#